data_AF-A0A822EGB4-F1
#
_entry.id   AF-A0A822EGB4-F1
#
_cell.length_a   1.000
_cell.length_b   1.000
_cell.length_c   1.000
_cell.angle_alpha   90.00
_cell.angle_beta   90.00
_cell.angle_gamma   90.00
#
_symmetry.space_group_name_H-M   'P 1'
#
loop_
_entity.id
_entity.type
_entity.pdbx_description
1 polymer ?
#
loop_
_entity_poly.entity_id
_entity_poly.type
_entity_poly.pdbx_seq_one_letter_code
_entity_poly.pdbx_strand_id
1 'polypeptide(L)'
;CLIERADNEHLQNRPIISQLILSIWYCFGNIVGYGVEFNATTAAGRFLTVGLYILSLILVASYTANLASDLTIAKTQFVISGIDDIKNGEIPMNRIGIRVGTASEDFFKTEITGGAQNYYPLKTRQQLYDSLLSGVIDVTLSDSGIAEYAVNSIYCNLTIVGNYFDTTAFAIVTPKQWLYAQDLDVGILS
;
A
#
# COMPACT_ATOMS: atom_id res chain seq x y z
N CYS A 1 47.26 0.15 3.62
CA CYS A 1 48.44 0.15 4.52
C CYS A 1 49.67 -0.54 3.95
N LEU A 2 49.56 -1.58 3.11
CA LEU A 2 50.76 -2.25 2.53
C LEU A 2 51.63 -1.32 1.67
N ILE A 3 51.01 -0.46 0.87
CA ILE A 3 51.69 0.55 0.02
C ILE A 3 52.34 1.65 0.89
N GLU A 4 51.72 1.98 2.02
CA GLU A 4 52.13 3.02 2.96
C GLU A 4 53.21 2.54 3.95
N ARG A 5 53.65 1.27 3.87
CA ARG A 5 54.57 0.68 4.85
C ARG A 5 55.91 1.40 4.91
N ALA A 6 56.40 1.93 3.79
CA ALA A 6 57.66 2.63 3.72
C ALA A 6 57.58 4.05 4.30
N ASP A 7 56.42 4.70 4.18
CA ASP A 7 56.27 6.15 4.42
C ASP A 7 55.56 6.49 5.75
N ASN A 8 55.02 5.51 6.46
CA ASN A 8 54.30 5.70 7.71
C ASN A 8 55.01 5.01 8.90
N GLU A 9 55.52 5.80 9.84
CA GLU A 9 56.26 5.31 11.04
C GLU A 9 55.42 4.36 11.90
N HIS A 10 54.09 4.56 11.96
CA HIS A 10 53.15 3.68 12.67
C HIS A 10 53.02 2.27 12.06
N LEU A 11 53.44 2.08 10.80
CA LEU A 11 53.27 0.84 10.02
C LEU A 11 54.59 0.09 9.78
N GLN A 12 55.75 0.76 9.85
CA GLN A 12 57.07 0.21 9.50
C GLN A 12 57.47 -1.03 10.33
N ASN A 13 57.20 -1.03 11.64
CA ASN A 13 57.67 -2.07 12.58
C ASN A 13 56.66 -3.18 12.88
N ARG A 14 55.58 -3.30 12.10
CA ARG A 14 54.50 -4.27 12.33
C ARG A 14 54.68 -5.54 11.47
N PRO A 15 54.30 -6.73 11.97
CA PRO A 15 54.29 -7.95 11.17
C PRO A 15 53.25 -7.86 10.04
N ILE A 16 53.48 -8.57 8.93
CA ILE A 16 52.66 -8.49 7.71
C ILE A 16 51.18 -8.82 7.98
N ILE A 17 50.91 -9.80 8.85
CA ILE A 17 49.54 -10.19 9.23
C ILE A 17 48.81 -9.04 9.95
N SER A 18 49.51 -8.32 10.84
CA SER A 18 48.94 -7.16 11.53
C SER A 18 48.63 -6.03 10.53
N GLN A 19 49.46 -5.84 9.51
CA GLN A 19 49.21 -4.83 8.46
C GLN A 19 48.01 -5.16 7.58
N LEU A 20 47.74 -6.45 7.32
CA LEU A 20 46.54 -6.88 6.62
C LEU A 20 45.28 -6.60 7.43
N ILE A 21 45.28 -6.94 8.72
CA ILE A 21 44.17 -6.66 9.65
C ILE A 21 43.94 -5.15 9.75
N LEU A 22 45.00 -4.36 9.89
CA LEU A 22 44.92 -2.89 9.90
C LEU A 22 44.40 -2.33 8.58
N SER A 23 44.71 -2.95 7.43
CA SER A 23 44.20 -2.54 6.12
C SER A 23 42.70 -2.84 5.98
N ILE A 24 42.25 -3.99 6.47
CA ILE A 24 40.83 -4.36 6.49
C ILE A 24 40.07 -3.44 7.44
N TRP A 25 40.62 -3.20 8.63
CA TRP A 25 40.08 -2.24 9.60
C TRP A 25 40.00 -0.83 9.03
N TYR A 26 41.03 -0.41 8.30
CA TYR A 26 41.05 0.87 7.61
C TYR A 26 39.95 0.99 6.56
N CYS A 27 39.80 -0.01 5.70
CA CYS A 27 38.74 -0.03 4.69
C CYS A 27 37.36 -0.03 5.34
N PHE A 28 37.17 -0.85 6.37
CA PHE A 28 35.92 -0.91 7.11
C PHE A 28 35.59 0.45 7.74
N GLY A 29 36.53 1.06 8.47
CA GLY A 29 36.35 2.38 9.10
C GLY A 29 35.98 3.48 8.09
N ASN A 30 36.68 3.55 6.95
CA ASN A 30 36.35 4.50 5.89
C ASN A 30 34.96 4.24 5.29
N ILE A 31 34.54 2.97 5.15
CA ILE A 31 33.20 2.61 4.64
C ILE A 31 32.10 2.99 5.64
N VAL A 32 32.32 2.78 6.95
CA VAL A 32 31.33 3.10 7.98
C VAL A 32 31.37 4.57 8.44
N GLY A 33 32.25 5.40 7.88
CA GLY A 33 32.40 6.81 8.23
C GLY A 33 33.10 7.07 9.57
N TYR A 34 33.68 6.03 10.18
CA TYR A 34 34.51 6.16 11.37
C TYR A 34 35.94 6.52 10.96
N GLY A 35 36.42 7.69 11.38
CA GLY A 35 37.79 8.13 11.14
C GLY A 35 38.80 7.14 11.72
N VAL A 36 39.71 6.66 10.88
CA VAL A 36 40.77 5.74 11.31
C VAL A 36 41.97 6.55 11.81
N GLU A 37 42.62 6.09 12.88
CA GLU A 37 43.66 6.82 13.62
C GLU A 37 44.90 7.20 12.81
N PHE A 38 45.13 6.62 11.62
CA PHE A 38 46.25 6.94 10.75
C PHE A 38 45.76 7.40 9.36
N ASN A 39 46.38 8.46 8.83
CA ASN A 39 45.99 9.05 7.54
C ASN A 39 46.94 8.60 6.41
N ALA A 40 46.42 8.43 5.20
CA ALA A 40 47.22 8.06 4.04
C ALA A 40 48.09 9.25 3.58
N THR A 41 49.42 9.11 3.58
CA THR A 41 50.34 10.20 3.23
C THR A 41 50.73 10.16 1.76
N THR A 42 50.74 8.98 1.12
CA THR A 42 51.07 8.80 -0.31
C THR A 42 49.92 9.23 -1.22
N ALA A 43 50.25 9.67 -2.44
CA ALA A 43 49.25 10.02 -3.45
C ALA A 43 48.33 8.84 -3.80
N ALA A 44 48.89 7.63 -3.95
CA ALA A 44 48.13 6.41 -4.23
C ALA A 44 47.19 6.03 -3.07
N GLY A 45 47.63 6.20 -1.82
CA GLY A 45 46.81 5.98 -0.64
C GLY A 45 45.61 6.93 -0.57
N ARG A 46 45.79 8.21 -0.94
CA ARG A 46 44.70 9.20 -1.00
C ARG A 46 43.67 8.92 -2.10
N PHE A 47 44.09 8.42 -3.26
CA PHE A 47 43.11 8.00 -4.29
C PHE A 47 42.28 6.81 -3.82
N LEU A 48 42.90 5.87 -3.11
CA LEU A 48 42.22 4.70 -2.56
C LEU A 48 41.20 5.10 -1.48
N THR A 49 41.54 6.05 -0.60
CA THR A 49 40.58 6.56 0.40
C THR A 49 39.40 7.26 -0.24
N VAL A 50 39.63 8.10 -1.24
CA VAL A 50 38.54 8.75 -2.00
C VAL A 50 37.62 7.70 -2.63
N GLY A 51 38.17 6.64 -3.22
CA GLY A 51 37.38 5.52 -3.73
C GLY A 51 36.54 4.82 -2.66
N LEU A 52 37.10 4.60 -1.47
CA LEU A 52 36.38 4.03 -0.33
C LEU A 52 35.26 4.95 0.19
N TYR A 53 35.48 6.27 0.21
CA TYR A 53 34.44 7.25 0.56
C TYR A 53 33.30 7.26 -0.47
N ILE A 54 33.62 7.19 -1.76
CA ILE A 54 32.58 7.09 -2.80
C ILE A 54 31.78 5.79 -2.62
N LEU A 55 32.44 4.67 -2.35
CA LEU A 55 31.76 3.40 -2.09
C LEU A 55 30.87 3.47 -0.84
N SER A 56 31.35 4.10 0.24
CA SER A 56 30.56 4.36 1.46
C SER A 56 29.28 5.11 1.14
N LEU A 57 29.38 6.22 0.39
CA LEU A 57 28.23 7.04 0.01
C LEU A 57 27.21 6.24 -0.81
N ILE A 58 27.67 5.42 -1.75
CA ILE A 58 26.78 4.57 -2.55
C ILE A 58 26.04 3.55 -1.66
N LEU A 59 26.75 2.88 -0.74
CA LEU A 59 26.14 1.89 0.15
C LEU A 59 25.10 2.52 1.08
N VAL A 60 25.43 3.65 1.71
CA VAL A 60 24.50 4.38 2.58
C VAL A 60 23.30 4.88 1.78
N ALA A 61 23.51 5.40 0.57
CA ALA A 61 22.45 5.85 -0.31
C ALA A 61 21.53 4.70 -0.74
N SER A 62 22.07 3.56 -1.17
CA SER A 62 21.28 2.38 -1.56
C SER A 62 20.50 1.77 -0.39
N TYR A 63 21.12 1.67 0.79
CA TYR A 63 20.42 1.20 1.99
C TYR A 63 19.28 2.14 2.38
N THR A 64 19.54 3.45 2.39
CA THR A 64 18.52 4.47 2.69
C THR A 64 17.41 4.46 1.64
N ALA A 65 17.73 4.27 0.35
CA ALA A 65 16.76 4.18 -0.73
C ALA A 65 15.87 2.93 -0.62
N ASN A 66 16.46 1.77 -0.32
CA ASN A 66 15.70 0.53 -0.13
C ASN A 66 14.79 0.63 1.09
N LEU A 67 15.32 1.13 2.22
CA LEU A 67 14.52 1.36 3.43
C LEU A 67 13.40 2.38 3.17
N ALA A 68 13.68 3.47 2.47
CA ALA A 68 12.69 4.46 2.10
C ALA A 68 11.62 3.86 1.16
N SER A 69 12.02 3.03 0.20
CA SER A 69 11.09 2.31 -0.68
C SER A 69 10.16 1.41 0.12
N ASP A 70 10.69 0.67 1.10
CA ASP A 70 9.86 -0.19 1.95
C ASP A 70 8.90 0.60 2.83
N LEU A 71 9.29 1.80 3.28
CA LEU A 71 8.45 2.69 4.08
C LEU A 71 7.40 3.44 3.26
N THR A 72 7.66 3.74 2.00
CA THR A 72 6.70 4.42 1.11
C THR A 72 5.71 3.47 0.46
N ILE A 73 6.04 2.17 0.37
CA ILE A 73 5.05 1.15 0.03
C ILE A 73 4.06 1.07 1.19
N ALA A 74 2.95 1.80 1.07
CA ALA A 74 1.77 1.57 1.87
C ALA A 74 1.29 0.14 1.59
N LYS A 75 1.62 -0.81 2.46
CA LYS A 75 1.02 -2.14 2.45
C LYS A 75 -0.41 -2.02 2.97
N THR A 76 -1.30 -1.47 2.15
CA THR A 76 -2.74 -1.68 2.36
C THR A 76 -2.97 -3.14 2.06
N GLN A 77 -2.93 -3.99 3.08
CA GLN A 77 -3.43 -5.35 2.99
C GLN A 77 -4.93 -5.22 2.79
N PHE A 78 -5.36 -5.02 1.54
CA PHE A 78 -6.74 -5.20 1.18
C PHE A 78 -7.05 -6.67 1.47
N VAL A 79 -7.76 -6.91 2.57
CA VAL A 79 -8.19 -8.26 2.98
C VAL A 79 -9.13 -8.86 1.93
N ILE A 80 -9.65 -8.02 1.04
CA ILE A 80 -10.72 -8.32 0.10
C ILE A 80 -10.31 -7.68 -1.23
N SER A 81 -10.31 -8.46 -2.30
CA SER A 81 -10.02 -8.05 -3.67
C SER A 81 -11.30 -7.84 -4.47
N GLY A 82 -12.42 -8.47 -4.09
CA GLY A 82 -13.70 -8.24 -4.76
C GLY A 82 -14.86 -9.09 -4.23
N ILE A 83 -15.92 -9.17 -5.04
CA ILE A 83 -17.14 -9.94 -4.73
C ILE A 83 -16.89 -11.45 -4.68
N ASP A 84 -15.88 -11.94 -5.38
CA ASP A 84 -15.57 -13.37 -5.44
C ASP A 84 -15.09 -13.90 -4.08
N ASP A 85 -14.35 -13.10 -3.32
CA ASP A 85 -13.88 -13.46 -1.97
C ASP A 85 -15.07 -13.61 -1.00
N ILE A 86 -16.12 -12.81 -1.21
CA ILE A 86 -17.38 -12.92 -0.48
C ILE A 86 -18.11 -14.21 -0.85
N LYS A 87 -18.15 -14.57 -2.13
CA LYS A 87 -18.75 -15.82 -2.63
C LYS A 87 -17.99 -17.06 -2.16
N ASN A 88 -16.67 -16.97 -2.09
CA ASN A 88 -15.78 -18.04 -1.63
C ASN A 88 -15.79 -18.22 -0.10
N GLY A 89 -16.42 -17.29 0.63
CA GLY A 89 -16.56 -17.36 2.08
C GLY A 89 -15.30 -16.97 2.84
N GLU A 90 -14.44 -16.14 2.26
CA GLU A 90 -13.23 -15.64 2.93
C GLU A 90 -13.55 -14.69 4.09
N ILE A 91 -14.73 -14.05 4.03
CA ILE A 91 -15.27 -13.18 5.07
C ILE A 91 -16.43 -13.88 5.77
N PRO A 92 -16.46 -13.89 7.12
CA PRO A 92 -17.61 -14.41 7.84
C PRO A 92 -18.84 -13.55 7.57
N MET A 93 -19.97 -14.18 7.27
CA MET A 93 -21.18 -13.49 6.83
C MET A 93 -21.70 -12.46 7.85
N ASN A 94 -21.43 -12.65 9.14
CA ASN A 94 -21.79 -11.69 10.21
C ASN A 94 -21.00 -10.37 10.17
N ARG A 95 -19.91 -10.27 9.40
CA ARG A 95 -19.13 -9.04 9.19
C ARG A 95 -19.48 -8.34 7.89
N ILE A 96 -20.45 -8.86 7.14
CA ILE A 96 -20.98 -8.24 5.92
C ILE A 96 -22.22 -7.44 6.30
N GLY A 97 -22.15 -6.12 6.17
CA GLY A 97 -23.26 -5.22 6.43
C GLY A 97 -24.11 -5.00 5.19
N ILE A 98 -25.43 -5.21 5.29
CA ILE A 98 -26.35 -4.95 4.18
C ILE A 98 -27.58 -4.23 4.67
N ARG A 99 -28.00 -3.22 3.90
CA ARG A 99 -29.18 -2.43 4.22
C ARG A 99 -30.45 -3.15 3.78
N VAL A 100 -31.33 -3.42 4.74
CA VAL A 100 -32.61 -4.12 4.53
C VAL A 100 -33.58 -3.27 3.69
N GLY A 101 -34.31 -3.93 2.80
CA GLY A 101 -35.29 -3.35 1.89
C GLY A 101 -34.68 -2.66 0.67
N THR A 102 -33.49 -3.09 0.23
CA THR A 102 -32.78 -2.43 -0.89
C THR A 102 -32.32 -3.42 -1.95
N ALA A 103 -32.08 -2.93 -3.17
CA ALA A 103 -31.63 -3.76 -4.29
C ALA A 103 -30.35 -4.55 -3.95
N SER A 104 -29.45 -4.00 -3.14
CA SER A 104 -28.24 -4.68 -2.67
C SER A 104 -28.55 -5.89 -1.78
N GLU A 105 -29.65 -5.86 -1.01
CA GLU A 105 -30.12 -7.00 -0.23
C GLU A 105 -30.66 -8.11 -1.14
N ASP A 106 -31.47 -7.74 -2.12
CA ASP A 106 -32.02 -8.69 -3.08
C ASP A 106 -30.90 -9.38 -3.86
N PHE A 107 -29.94 -8.59 -4.38
CA PHE A 107 -28.74 -9.11 -5.05
C PHE A 107 -27.95 -10.08 -4.16
N PHE A 108 -27.68 -9.70 -2.91
CA PHE A 108 -26.90 -10.56 -2.01
C PHE A 108 -27.62 -11.88 -1.71
N LYS A 109 -28.94 -11.82 -1.50
CA LYS A 109 -29.74 -13.03 -1.27
C LYS A 109 -29.77 -13.91 -2.51
N THR A 110 -29.95 -13.35 -3.71
CA THR A 110 -30.07 -14.17 -4.93
C THR A 110 -28.73 -14.75 -5.37
N GLU A 111 -27.66 -13.94 -5.37
CA GLU A 111 -26.39 -14.30 -6.01
C GLU A 111 -25.33 -14.86 -5.05
N ILE A 112 -25.43 -14.58 -3.74
CA ILE A 112 -24.39 -14.98 -2.77
C ILE A 112 -24.89 -16.09 -1.84
N THR A 113 -26.01 -15.87 -1.16
CA THR A 113 -26.46 -16.78 -0.09
C THR A 113 -27.57 -17.74 -0.49
N GLY A 114 -28.04 -17.69 -1.74
CA GLY A 114 -29.11 -18.58 -2.23
C GLY A 114 -30.43 -18.42 -1.46
N GLY A 115 -30.73 -17.21 -0.99
CA GLY A 115 -31.95 -16.84 -0.26
C GLY A 115 -31.80 -16.76 1.26
N ALA A 116 -30.64 -17.13 1.83
CA ALA A 116 -30.42 -17.10 3.27
C ALA A 116 -30.08 -15.69 3.78
N GLN A 117 -30.67 -15.28 4.91
CA GLN A 117 -30.42 -13.99 5.55
C GLN A 117 -29.27 -14.09 6.56
N ASN A 118 -28.06 -14.36 6.06
CA ASN A 118 -26.89 -14.64 6.92
C ASN A 118 -25.95 -13.44 7.13
N TYR A 119 -26.36 -12.23 6.75
CA TYR A 119 -25.57 -10.99 6.88
C TYR A 119 -25.96 -10.14 8.10
N TYR A 120 -25.19 -9.11 8.41
CA TYR A 120 -25.51 -8.11 9.43
C TYR A 120 -26.55 -7.09 8.91
N PRO A 121 -27.80 -7.11 9.39
CA PRO A 121 -28.87 -6.29 8.83
C PRO A 121 -28.82 -4.85 9.36
N LEU A 122 -28.83 -3.88 8.45
CA LEU A 122 -28.79 -2.45 8.76
C LEU A 122 -30.05 -1.75 8.25
N LYS A 123 -30.55 -0.76 8.98
CA LYS A 123 -31.79 -0.04 8.61
C LYS A 123 -31.50 1.31 7.95
N THR A 124 -30.52 2.05 8.46
CA THR A 124 -30.22 3.41 7.98
C THR A 124 -28.85 3.50 7.35
N ARG A 125 -28.64 4.47 6.46
CA ARG A 125 -27.33 4.73 5.84
C ARG A 125 -26.29 5.16 6.85
N GLN A 126 -26.68 6.00 7.82
CA GLN A 126 -25.79 6.44 8.89
C GLN A 126 -25.29 5.25 9.70
N GLN A 127 -26.21 4.38 10.16
CA GLN A 127 -25.84 3.18 10.91
C GLN A 127 -24.88 2.27 10.12
N LEU A 128 -25.05 2.17 8.81
CA LEU A 128 -24.18 1.39 7.94
C LEU A 128 -22.75 1.94 7.91
N TYR A 129 -22.57 3.23 7.67
CA TYR A 129 -21.24 3.85 7.68
C TYR A 129 -20.62 3.90 9.08
N ASP A 130 -21.42 4.14 10.13
CA ASP A 130 -20.96 4.12 11.51
C ASP A 130 -20.47 2.72 11.91
N SER A 131 -21.17 1.67 11.47
CA SER A 131 -20.76 0.27 11.72
C SER A 131 -19.48 -0.10 10.98
N LEU A 132 -19.27 0.47 9.78
CA LEU A 132 -18.06 0.27 8.98
C LEU A 132 -16.86 1.00 9.60
N LEU A 133 -17.06 2.23 10.08
CA LEU A 133 -16.02 3.02 10.74
C LEU A 133 -15.64 2.47 12.13
N SER A 134 -16.61 1.90 12.84
CA SER A 134 -16.38 1.26 14.14
C SER A 134 -15.81 -0.16 14.03
N GLY A 135 -15.73 -0.72 12.82
CA GLY A 135 -15.20 -2.07 12.58
C GLY A 135 -16.13 -3.20 13.04
N VAL A 136 -17.42 -2.93 13.23
CA VAL A 136 -18.44 -3.96 13.50
C VAL A 136 -18.69 -4.80 12.25
N ILE A 137 -18.65 -4.15 11.08
CA ILE A 137 -18.69 -4.78 9.77
C ILE A 137 -17.40 -4.42 9.01
N ASP A 138 -16.96 -5.32 8.14
CA ASP A 138 -15.75 -5.11 7.32
C ASP A 138 -16.09 -4.60 5.94
N VAL A 139 -17.20 -5.08 5.38
CA VAL A 139 -17.64 -4.74 4.03
C VAL A 139 -19.14 -4.55 3.96
N THR A 140 -19.52 -3.67 3.05
CA THR A 140 -20.89 -3.42 2.63
C THR A 140 -20.96 -3.37 1.11
N LEU A 141 -22.11 -3.75 0.57
CA LEU A 141 -22.42 -3.53 -0.84
C LEU A 141 -23.17 -2.21 -0.99
N SER A 142 -22.81 -1.41 -2.00
CA SER A 142 -23.46 -0.14 -2.31
C SER A 142 -23.29 0.19 -3.79
N ASP A 143 -24.22 0.96 -4.33
CA ASP A 143 -24.11 1.50 -5.70
C ASP A 143 -22.87 2.38 -5.84
N SER A 144 -22.20 2.29 -6.99
CA SER A 144 -20.91 2.95 -7.25
C SER A 144 -20.96 4.46 -7.02
N GLY A 145 -21.92 5.16 -7.62
CA GLY A 145 -22.03 6.63 -7.48
C GLY A 145 -22.30 7.08 -6.05
N ILE A 146 -23.07 6.32 -5.27
CA ILE A 146 -23.32 6.63 -3.86
C ILE A 146 -22.07 6.38 -3.02
N ALA A 147 -21.38 5.27 -3.28
CA ALA A 147 -20.15 4.91 -2.58
C ALA A 147 -19.03 5.91 -2.86
N GLU A 148 -18.81 6.29 -4.13
CA GLU A 148 -17.82 7.28 -4.55
C GLU A 148 -18.08 8.64 -3.88
N TYR A 149 -19.33 9.09 -3.87
CA TYR A 149 -19.69 10.32 -3.18
C TYR A 149 -19.44 10.23 -1.68
N ALA A 150 -19.88 9.14 -1.02
CA ALA A 150 -19.75 8.97 0.41
C ALA A 150 -18.28 8.91 0.85
N VAL A 151 -17.45 8.14 0.14
CA VAL A 151 -16.02 7.99 0.44
C VAL A 151 -15.24 9.27 0.17
N ASN A 152 -15.48 9.92 -0.99
CA ASN A 152 -14.69 11.09 -1.38
C ASN A 152 -15.13 12.39 -0.67
N SER A 153 -16.39 12.51 -0.26
CA SER A 153 -16.92 13.75 0.32
C SER A 153 -17.16 13.71 1.83
N ILE A 154 -17.44 12.53 2.41
CA ILE A 154 -17.90 12.42 3.81
C ILE A 154 -16.96 11.55 4.65
N TYR A 155 -16.55 10.40 4.13
CA TYR A 155 -15.87 9.35 4.89
C TYR A 155 -14.52 8.96 4.26
N CYS A 156 -13.54 9.86 4.32
CA CYS A 156 -12.22 9.66 3.72
C CYS A 156 -11.38 8.50 4.31
N ASN A 157 -11.83 7.91 5.43
CA ASN A 157 -11.20 6.73 6.03
C ASN A 157 -11.66 5.41 5.38
N LEU A 158 -12.71 5.46 4.56
CA LEU A 158 -13.21 4.30 3.84
C LEU A 158 -12.57 4.24 2.46
N THR A 159 -12.53 3.05 1.88
CA THR A 159 -12.04 2.86 0.52
C THR A 159 -13.01 1.96 -0.23
N ILE A 160 -13.13 2.19 -1.54
CA ILE A 160 -13.91 1.32 -2.43
C ILE A 160 -12.98 0.20 -2.87
N VAL A 161 -13.48 -1.03 -2.80
CA VAL A 161 -12.70 -2.24 -3.05
C VAL A 161 -13.43 -3.11 -4.07
N GLY A 162 -12.67 -3.68 -5.00
CA GLY A 162 -13.19 -4.55 -6.05
C GLY A 162 -13.66 -3.84 -7.31
N ASN A 163 -14.03 -4.64 -8.30
CA ASN A 163 -14.54 -4.19 -9.58
C ASN A 163 -16.08 -4.16 -9.57
N TYR A 164 -16.66 -3.43 -10.52
CA TYR A 164 -18.09 -3.47 -10.78
C TYR A 164 -18.52 -4.90 -11.13
N PHE A 165 -19.46 -5.44 -10.34
CA PHE A 165 -19.94 -6.83 -10.46
C PHE A 165 -21.37 -6.92 -10.97
N ASP A 166 -22.14 -5.83 -10.89
CA ASP A 166 -23.49 -5.73 -11.42
C ASP A 166 -23.61 -4.43 -12.23
N THR A 167 -23.99 -4.55 -13.51
CA THR A 167 -24.14 -3.42 -14.42
C THR A 167 -25.60 -3.01 -14.48
N THR A 168 -26.09 -2.42 -13.40
CA THR A 168 -27.41 -1.81 -13.33
C THR A 168 -27.32 -0.29 -13.47
N ALA A 169 -28.39 0.32 -13.99
CA ALA A 169 -28.46 1.75 -14.23
C ALA A 169 -29.68 2.36 -13.53
N PHE A 170 -29.56 3.62 -13.13
CA PHE A 170 -30.70 4.39 -12.64
C PHE A 170 -31.66 4.68 -13.79
N ALA A 171 -32.95 4.47 -13.56
CA ALA A 171 -34.01 4.69 -14.54
C ALA A 171 -35.18 5.44 -13.93
N ILE A 172 -35.88 6.21 -14.78
CA ILE A 172 -37.14 6.88 -14.42
C ILE A 172 -38.28 5.93 -14.76
N VAL A 173 -39.13 5.65 -13.78
CA VAL A 173 -40.30 4.78 -13.98
C VAL A 173 -41.51 5.64 -14.34
N THR A 174 -42.09 5.37 -15.52
CA THR A 174 -43.30 6.04 -16.00
C THR A 174 -44.49 5.07 -16.07
N PRO A 175 -45.74 5.56 -16.03
CA PRO A 175 -46.90 4.73 -16.31
C PRO A 175 -46.79 4.01 -17.66
N LYS A 176 -47.38 2.82 -17.76
CA LYS A 176 -47.41 2.07 -19.01
C LYS A 176 -48.14 2.90 -20.09
N GLN A 177 -47.52 3.03 -21.27
CA GLN A 177 -48.04 3.81 -22.41
C GLN A 177 -48.24 5.31 -22.11
N TRP A 178 -47.32 5.92 -21.34
CA TRP A 178 -47.35 7.36 -21.12
C TRP A 178 -47.02 8.14 -22.40
N LEU A 179 -47.89 9.11 -22.76
CA LEU A 179 -47.82 9.88 -24.01
C LEU A 179 -46.47 10.60 -24.21
N TYR A 180 -45.86 11.07 -23.11
CA TYR A 180 -44.62 11.85 -23.14
C TYR A 180 -43.36 11.01 -22.94
N ALA A 181 -43.45 9.68 -22.92
CA ALA A 181 -42.29 8.83 -22.71
C ALA A 181 -41.20 9.06 -23.77
N GLN A 182 -41.61 9.25 -25.03
CA GLN A 182 -40.67 9.51 -26.14
C GLN A 182 -40.04 10.90 -26.04
N ASP A 183 -40.82 11.93 -25.67
CA ASP A 183 -40.30 13.28 -25.49
C ASP A 183 -39.29 13.35 -24.32
N LEU A 184 -39.56 12.61 -23.24
CA LEU A 184 -38.65 12.50 -22.10
C LEU A 184 -37.33 11.81 -22.49
N ASP A 185 -37.39 10.73 -23.27
CA ASP A 185 -36.21 9.99 -23.71
C ASP A 185 -35.31 10.87 -24.60
N VAL A 186 -35.90 11.59 -25.55
CA VAL A 186 -35.17 12.56 -26.39
C VAL A 186 -34.55 13.68 -25.55
N GLY A 187 -35.27 14.20 -24.54
CA GLY A 187 -34.75 15.26 -23.68
C GLY A 187 -33.60 14.84 -22.75
N ILE A 188 -33.44 13.53 -22.48
CA ILE A 188 -32.30 13.00 -21.70
C ILE A 188 -31.09 12.75 -22.61
N LEU A 189 -31.32 12.36 -23.86
CA LEU A 189 -30.27 12.06 -24.84
C LEU A 189 -29.67 13.29 -25.52
N SER A 190 -30.41 14.42 -25.55
CA SER A 190 -29.97 15.70 -26.13
C SER A 190 -29.02 16.47 -25.23
#